data_AF-A0A962JI20-F1
#
_entry.id   AF-A0A962JI20-F1
#
_cell.length_a   1.000
_cell.length_b   1.000
_cell.length_c   1.000
_cell.angle_alpha   90.00
_cell.angle_beta   90.00
_cell.angle_gamma   90.00
#
_symmetry.space_group_name_H-M   'P 1'
#
loop_
_entity.id
_entity.type
_entity.pdbx_description
1 polymer ?
#
loop_
_entity_poly.entity_id
_entity_poly.type
_entity_poly.pdbx_seq_one_letter_code
_entity_poly.pdbx_strand_id
1 'polypeptide(L)' 'MQQESKPVIGLWVLTSLLSRFLKSESKAGIILMICTVVSLLIANSAASESYTHFWHIKIAGMSIEHFINDALMAVF' A
#
# COMPACT_ATOMS: atom_id res chain seq x y z
N MET A 1 19.27 14.16 28.22
CA MET A 1 18.62 15.37 27.68
C MET A 1 17.54 14.91 26.71
N GLN A 2 16.29 15.29 27.01
CA GLN A 2 15.07 15.21 26.20
C GLN A 2 14.71 13.85 25.56
N GLN A 3 14.11 12.99 26.38
CA GLN A 3 13.22 11.95 25.90
C GLN A 3 11.89 12.62 25.57
N GLU A 4 11.75 13.13 24.34
CA GLU A 4 10.48 13.64 23.85
C GLU A 4 9.44 12.52 23.89
N SER A 5 8.46 12.66 24.78
CA SER A 5 7.26 11.84 24.82
C SER A 5 6.50 12.08 23.52
N LYS A 6 6.85 11.34 22.47
CA LYS A 6 6.16 11.41 21.18
C LYS A 6 4.68 11.13 21.45
N PRO A 7 3.79 12.07 21.16
CA PRO A 7 2.38 11.91 21.46
C PRO A 7 1.91 10.65 20.73
N VAL A 8 1.24 9.74 21.45
CA VAL A 8 0.67 8.48 20.95
C VAL A 8 -0.55 8.77 20.07
N ILE A 9 -0.29 9.51 19.00
CA ILE A 9 -1.22 9.78 17.92
C ILE A 9 -0.96 8.62 16.94
N GLY A 10 -1.97 7.78 16.67
CA GLY A 10 -1.81 6.56 15.86
C GLY A 10 -1.11 6.78 14.51
N LEU A 11 -1.18 8.01 13.97
CA LEU A 11 -0.46 8.44 12.78
C LEU A 11 1.07 8.34 12.91
N TRP A 12 1.63 8.75 14.05
CA TRP A 12 3.08 8.69 14.31
C TRP A 12 3.59 7.25 14.42
N VAL A 13 2.77 6.35 14.98
CA VAL A 13 3.10 4.93 15.04
C VAL A 13 3.21 4.36 13.63
N LEU A 14 2.24 4.66 12.75
CA LEU A 14 2.23 4.19 11.37
C LEU A 14 3.45 4.70 10.59
N THR A 15 3.79 5.98 10.70
CA THR A 15 4.99 6.57 10.08
C THR A 15 6.27 5.93 10.62
N SER A 16 6.35 5.65 11.92
CA SER A 16 7.53 5.02 12.54
C SER A 16 7.74 3.58 12.09
N LEU A 17 6.64 2.82 11.91
CA LEU A 17 6.68 1.47 11.35
C LEU A 17 7.12 1.54 9.90
N LEU A 18 6.47 2.38 9.08
CA LEU A 18 6.82 2.54 7.67
C LEU A 18 8.29 2.93 7.49
N SER A 19 8.80 3.88 8.27
CA SER A 19 10.21 4.30 8.25
C SER A 19 11.17 3.15 8.63
N ARG A 20 10.81 2.34 9.63
CA ARG A 20 11.60 1.16 10.02
C ARG A 20 11.55 0.06 8.96
N PHE A 21 10.42 -0.10 8.27
CA PHE A 21 10.25 -1.03 7.17
C PHE A 21 11.04 -0.60 5.92
N LEU A 22 10.98 0.68 5.56
CA LEU A 22 11.75 1.25 4.44
C LEU A 22 13.26 1.18 4.69
N LYS A 23 13.71 1.29 5.95
CA LYS A 23 15.11 1.03 6.34
C LYS A 23 15.56 -0.41 6.14
N SER A 24 14.62 -1.35 6.00
CA SER A 24 14.92 -2.76 5.76
C SER A 24 14.57 -3.11 4.32
N GLU A 25 15.45 -2.73 3.40
CA GLU A 25 15.25 -2.87 1.95
C GLU A 25 14.89 -4.30 1.54
N SER A 26 15.51 -5.33 2.13
CA SER A 26 15.17 -6.73 1.86
C SER A 26 13.76 -7.11 2.29
N LYS A 27 13.20 -6.52 3.36
CA LYS A 27 11.85 -6.84 3.83
C LYS A 27 10.78 -6.18 2.95
N ALA A 28 11.03 -4.95 2.49
CA ALA A 28 10.12 -4.25 1.58
C ALA A 28 9.93 -5.04 0.28
N GLY A 29 11.01 -5.56 -0.32
CA GLY A 29 10.93 -6.38 -1.53
C GLY A 29 10.16 -7.69 -1.35
N ILE A 30 10.35 -8.37 -0.21
CA ILE A 30 9.60 -9.61 0.11
C ILE A 30 8.10 -9.32 0.27
N ILE A 31 7.72 -8.23 0.94
CA ILE A 31 6.31 -7.84 1.08
C ILE A 31 5.69 -7.56 -0.30
N LEU A 32 6.40 -6.85 -1.18
CA LEU A 32 5.92 -6.58 -2.54
C LEU A 32 5.72 -7.87 -3.33
N MET A 33 6.68 -8.80 -3.26
CA MET A 33 6.56 -10.11 -3.91
C MET A 33 5.33 -10.87 -3.41
N ILE A 34 5.09 -10.92 -2.09
CA ILE A 34 3.90 -11.57 -1.52
C ILE A 34 2.63 -10.87 -2.01
N CYS A 35 2.59 -9.53 -2.01
CA CYS A 35 1.45 -8.76 -2.50
C CYS A 35 1.12 -9.09 -3.97
N THR A 36 2.14 -9.18 -4.82
CA THR A 36 2.00 -9.59 -6.23
C THR A 36 1.46 -11.01 -6.37
N VAL A 37 1.98 -11.96 -5.60
CA VAL A 37 1.49 -13.35 -5.62
C VAL A 37 0.02 -13.41 -5.19
N VAL A 38 -0.36 -12.71 -4.12
CA VAL A 38 -1.75 -12.64 -3.67
C VAL A 38 -2.66 -12.00 -4.73
N SER A 39 -2.22 -10.90 -5.36
CA SER A 39 -2.93 -10.25 -6.45
C SER A 39 -3.17 -11.22 -7.62
N LEU A 40 -2.14 -11.98 -8.02
CA LEU A 40 -2.25 -13.00 -9.08
C LEU A 40 -3.22 -14.12 -8.69
N LEU A 41 -3.19 -14.60 -7.45
CA LEU A 41 -4.11 -15.64 -6.98
C LEU A 41 -5.56 -15.16 -7.02
N ILE A 42 -5.84 -13.93 -6.59
CA ILE A 42 -7.19 -13.36 -6.60
C ILE A 42 -7.67 -13.14 -8.04
N ALA A 43 -6.81 -12.60 -8.91
CA ALA A 43 -7.12 -12.35 -10.31
C ALA A 43 -7.37 -13.63 -11.13
N ASN A 44 -6.79 -14.76 -10.72
CA ASN A 44 -7.02 -16.07 -11.36
C ASN A 44 -8.10 -16.91 -10.66
N SER A 45 -8.79 -16.36 -9.66
CA SER A 45 -9.84 -17.06 -8.91
C SER A 45 -11.24 -16.67 -9.40
N ALA A 46 -12.29 -17.32 -8.87
CA ALA A 46 -13.68 -17.00 -9.13
C ALA A 46 -14.08 -15.57 -8.69
N ALA A 47 -13.25 -14.92 -7.88
CA ALA A 47 -13.39 -13.52 -7.46
C ALA A 47 -12.77 -12.52 -8.46
N SER A 48 -12.26 -12.97 -9.62
CA SER A 48 -11.56 -12.10 -10.57
C SER A 48 -12.42 -10.94 -11.05
N GLU A 49 -13.68 -11.19 -11.41
CA GLU A 49 -14.60 -10.16 -11.90
C GLU A 49 -14.87 -9.08 -10.86
N SER A 50 -15.06 -9.47 -9.59
CA SER A 50 -15.22 -8.51 -8.50
C SER A 50 -13.93 -7.74 -8.24
N TYR A 51 -12.77 -8.39 -8.38
CA TYR A 51 -11.46 -7.77 -8.23
C TYR A 51 -11.18 -6.74 -9.33
N THR A 52 -11.34 -7.08 -10.61
CA THR A 52 -11.20 -6.11 -11.71
C THR A 52 -12.25 -5.01 -11.64
N HIS A 53 -13.49 -5.33 -11.28
CA HIS A 53 -14.52 -4.31 -11.08
C HIS A 53 -14.09 -3.32 -10.00
N PHE A 54 -13.55 -3.79 -8.86
CA PHE A 54 -13.01 -2.92 -7.80
C PHE A 54 -11.94 -1.95 -8.33
N TRP A 55 -10.96 -2.43 -9.09
CA TRP A 55 -9.91 -1.57 -9.66
C TRP A 55 -10.43 -0.57 -10.68
N HIS A 56 -11.45 -0.94 -11.45
CA HIS A 56 -12.10 -0.09 -12.45
C HIS A 56 -13.21 0.81 -11.89
N ILE A 57 -13.52 0.77 -10.59
CA ILE A 57 -14.45 1.72 -9.97
C ILE A 57 -13.94 3.13 -10.27
N LYS A 58 -14.79 3.94 -10.90
CA LYS A 58 -14.46 5.31 -11.24
C LYS A 58 -14.74 6.24 -10.07
N ILE A 59 -13.70 6.92 -9.60
CA ILE A 59 -13.78 8.00 -8.63
C ILE A 59 -13.33 9.28 -9.34
N ALA A 60 -14.18 10.31 -9.34
CA ALA A 60 -13.89 11.59 -9.98
C ALA A 60 -13.46 11.50 -11.47
N GLY A 61 -14.01 10.53 -12.22
CA GLY A 61 -13.75 10.34 -13.65
C GLY A 61 -12.54 9.45 -13.99
N MET A 62 -11.72 9.10 -13.00
CA MET A 62 -10.57 8.18 -13.14
C MET A 62 -10.81 6.89 -12.36
N SER A 63 -10.28 5.76 -12.82
CA SER A 63 -10.35 4.51 -12.06
C SER A 63 -9.47 4.56 -10.82
N ILE A 64 -9.82 3.76 -9.82
CA ILE A 64 -9.04 3.61 -8.57
C ILE A 64 -7.59 3.22 -8.87
N GLU A 65 -7.37 2.39 -9.89
CA GLU A 65 -6.01 2.03 -10.35
C GLU A 65 -5.18 3.25 -10.77
N HIS A 66 -5.77 4.23 -11.48
CA HIS A 66 -5.07 5.44 -11.90
C HIS A 66 -4.71 6.32 -10.70
N PHE A 67 -5.66 6.50 -9.79
CA PHE A 67 -5.42 7.29 -8.58
C PHE A 67 -4.29 6.70 -7.72
N ILE A 68 -4.28 5.38 -7.54
CA ILE A 68 -3.24 4.70 -6.76
C ILE A 68 -1.88 4.79 -7.47
N ASN A 69 -1.84 4.61 -8.79
CA ASN A 69 -0.60 4.74 -9.57
C ASN A 69 -0.02 6.15 -9.48
N ASP A 70 -0.86 7.18 -9.62
CA ASP A 70 -0.42 8.58 -9.51
C ASP A 70 0.05 8.93 -8.09
N ALA A 71 -0.65 8.46 -7.05
CA ALA A 71 -0.26 8.66 -5.66
C ALA A 71 1.06 7.96 -5.31
N LEU A 72 1.28 6.74 -5.81
CA LEU A 72 2.54 6.03 -5.65
C LEU A 72 3.67 6.77 -6.36
N MET A 73 3.47 7.23 -7.60
CA MET A 73 4.45 8.03 -8.35
C MET A 73 4.75 9.38 -7.67
N ALA A 74 3.81 9.96 -6.92
CA ALA A 74 4.04 11.19 -6.18
C ALA A 74 4.86 11.01 -4.89
N VAL A 75 4.86 9.80 -4.31
CA VAL A 75 5.57 9.47 -3.06
C VAL A 75 6.96 8.90 -3.32
N PHE A 76 7.13 8.13 -4.40
CA PHE A 76 8.40 7.55 -4.83
C PHE A 76 9.23 8.53 -5.66
#